data_AF-A0A1E4B661-F1
#
_entry.id   AF-A0A1E4B661-F1
#
_cell.length_a   1.000
_cell.length_b   1.000
_cell.length_c   1.000
_cell.angle_alpha   90.00
_cell.angle_beta   90.00
_cell.angle_gamma   90.00
#
_symmetry.space_group_name_H-M   'P 1'
#
loop_
_entity.id
_entity.type
_entity.pdbx_description
1 polymer ?
#
loop_
_entity_poly.entity_id
_entity_poly.type
_entity_poly.pdbx_seq_one_letter_code
_entity_poly.pdbx_strand_id
1 'polypeptide(L)'
;MIPAGHALTVRCQFCHTWNRVDAPRATTERPKCGECGRFILLDRPFALYEDTFARTIAESELPVLVDFYADWCGPCKMMAPSVDELAAKYTGQALVAKLNTDLAQQTSASFGIRGIPTTIVFKSGKEVARQSGAIPLTALEELLQRAIPSAA
;
A
#
# COMPACT_ATOMS: atom_id res chain seq x y z
N MET A 1 -21.92 -5.99 -6.24
CA MET A 1 -20.96 -7.06 -5.89
C MET A 1 -19.63 -6.71 -6.54
N ILE A 2 -18.51 -6.77 -5.82
CA ILE A 2 -17.18 -6.45 -6.36
C ILE A 2 -16.69 -7.68 -7.14
N PRO A 3 -16.22 -7.53 -8.40
CA PRO A 3 -15.65 -8.66 -9.13
C PRO A 3 -14.42 -9.25 -8.43
N ALA A 4 -14.18 -10.55 -8.62
CA ALA A 4 -12.98 -11.20 -8.09
C ALA A 4 -11.72 -10.58 -8.70
N GLY A 5 -10.71 -10.34 -7.88
CA GLY A 5 -9.45 -9.71 -8.28
C GLY A 5 -9.46 -8.18 -8.17
N HIS A 6 -10.58 -7.55 -7.78
CA HIS A 6 -10.72 -6.09 -7.75
C HIS A 6 -10.78 -5.51 -6.34
N ALA A 7 -10.89 -6.36 -5.31
CA ALA A 7 -11.12 -5.89 -3.96
C ALA A 7 -9.83 -5.44 -3.25
N LEU A 8 -9.87 -4.25 -2.66
CA LEU A 8 -8.95 -3.81 -1.61
C LEU A 8 -9.66 -3.85 -0.27
N THR A 9 -8.98 -4.37 0.76
CA THR A 9 -9.50 -4.33 2.13
C THR A 9 -8.69 -3.33 2.94
N VAL A 10 -9.32 -2.23 3.33
CA VAL A 10 -8.63 -1.11 3.98
C VAL A 10 -9.39 -0.57 5.18
N ARG A 11 -8.65 -0.09 6.17
CA ARG A 11 -9.22 0.52 7.38
C ARG A 11 -9.38 2.03 7.18
N CYS A 12 -10.61 2.54 7.29
CA CYS A 12 -10.88 3.97 7.08
C CYS A 12 -9.97 4.85 7.94
N GLN A 13 -9.35 5.86 7.33
CA GLN A 13 -8.40 6.76 7.99
C GLN A 13 -9.06 7.71 9.02
N PHE A 14 -10.39 7.75 9.08
CA PHE A 14 -11.14 8.70 9.91
C PHE A 14 -11.93 8.05 11.04
N CYS A 15 -12.58 6.91 10.79
CA CYS A 15 -13.40 6.21 11.78
C CYS A 15 -12.92 4.79 12.07
N HIS A 16 -11.86 4.34 11.40
CA HIS A 16 -11.24 3.05 11.62
C HIS A 16 -12.09 1.82 11.26
N THR A 17 -13.26 2.01 10.65
CA THR A 17 -14.09 0.92 10.11
C THR A 17 -13.39 0.26 8.92
N TRP A 18 -13.49 -1.07 8.85
CA TRP A 18 -13.02 -1.84 7.71
C TRP A 18 -13.95 -1.68 6.51
N ASN A 19 -13.36 -1.43 5.35
CA ASN A 19 -14.09 -1.30 4.09
C ASN A 19 -13.47 -2.21 3.06
N ARG A 20 -14.33 -2.87 2.29
CA ARG A 20 -13.96 -3.58 1.07
C ARG A 20 -14.28 -2.67 -0.11
N VAL A 21 -13.25 -2.26 -0.84
CA VAL A 21 -13.33 -1.26 -1.91
C VAL A 21 -13.16 -1.94 -3.26
N ASP A 22 -14.01 -1.60 -4.22
CA ASP A 22 -13.84 -1.94 -5.63
C ASP A 22 -12.80 -0.98 -6.24
N ALA A 23 -11.54 -1.42 -6.31
CA ALA A 23 -10.46 -0.50 -6.62
C ALA A 23 -10.52 0.06 -8.05
N PRO A 24 -10.83 -0.71 -9.11
CA PRO A 24 -10.95 -0.16 -10.46
C PRO A 24 -11.97 0.98 -10.57
N ARG A 25 -13.04 0.96 -9.76
CA ARG A 25 -14.03 2.04 -9.69
C ARG A 25 -13.57 3.23 -8.83
N ALA A 26 -12.50 3.09 -8.06
CA ALA A 26 -12.03 4.13 -7.18
C ALA A 26 -11.55 5.39 -7.92
N THR A 27 -11.07 5.25 -9.15
CA THR A 27 -10.63 6.36 -10.00
C THR A 27 -11.79 7.24 -10.48
N THR A 28 -12.98 6.67 -10.68
CA THR A 28 -14.15 7.38 -11.20
C THR A 28 -15.14 7.78 -10.12
N GLU A 29 -15.32 6.96 -9.09
CA GLU A 29 -16.41 7.12 -8.12
C GLU A 29 -15.98 7.62 -6.75
N ARG A 30 -14.67 7.56 -6.45
CA ARG A 30 -14.07 7.86 -5.14
C ARG A 30 -14.78 7.13 -3.97
N PRO A 31 -14.23 6.02 -3.48
CA PRO A 31 -14.91 5.16 -2.52
C PRO A 31 -15.19 5.91 -1.21
N LYS A 32 -16.40 5.79 -0.68
CA LYS A 32 -16.78 6.30 0.64
C LYS A 32 -16.75 5.19 1.67
N CYS A 33 -16.42 5.54 2.90
CA CYS A 33 -16.55 4.64 4.03
C CYS A 33 -18.03 4.34 4.29
N GLY A 34 -18.38 3.06 4.46
CA GLY A 34 -19.75 2.62 4.73
C GLY A 34 -20.31 3.07 6.08
N GLU A 35 -19.45 3.46 7.03
CA GLU A 35 -19.85 3.93 8.36
C GLU A 35 -19.91 5.46 8.41
N CYS A 36 -18.79 6.15 8.21
CA CYS A 36 -18.72 7.60 8.39
C CYS A 36 -18.98 8.43 7.13
N GLY A 37 -19.16 7.80 5.97
CA GLY A 37 -19.45 8.45 4.69
C GLY A 37 -18.31 9.26 4.07
N ARG A 38 -17.16 9.41 4.75
CA ARG A 38 -15.99 10.13 4.22
C ARG A 38 -15.31 9.34 3.11
N PHE A 39 -14.68 10.04 2.17
CA PHE A 39 -13.90 9.41 1.10
C PHE A 39 -12.69 8.67 1.68
N ILE A 40 -12.50 7.42 1.27
CA ILE A 40 -11.29 6.66 1.54
C ILE A 40 -10.21 7.15 0.59
N LEU A 41 -9.12 7.66 1.15
CA LEU A 41 -8.02 8.23 0.37
C LEU A 41 -7.09 7.12 -0.11
N LEU A 42 -7.19 6.75 -1.40
CA LEU A 42 -6.36 5.73 -2.05
C LEU A 42 -5.34 6.32 -3.04
N ASP A 43 -5.42 7.64 -3.27
CA ASP A 43 -4.61 8.43 -4.21
C ASP A 43 -3.27 8.89 -3.62
N ARG A 44 -2.91 8.37 -2.45
CA ARG A 44 -1.73 8.73 -1.65
C ARG A 44 -1.32 7.53 -0.79
N PRO A 45 -0.09 7.49 -0.27
CA PRO A 45 0.41 6.34 0.47
C PRO A 45 -0.46 6.07 1.69
N PHE A 46 -1.08 4.90 1.69
CA PHE A 46 -1.98 4.47 2.73
C PHE A 46 -1.20 4.10 3.99
N ALA A 47 -1.48 4.74 5.11
CA ALA A 47 -0.80 4.42 6.36
C ALA A 47 -1.24 3.05 6.89
N LEU A 48 -0.29 2.14 7.02
CA LEU A 48 -0.44 0.89 7.75
C LEU A 48 0.20 1.00 9.12
N TYR A 49 -0.42 0.29 10.06
CA TYR A 49 -0.01 0.20 11.46
C TYR A 49 0.14 -1.27 11.82
N GLU A 50 0.73 -1.53 12.99
CA GLU A 50 0.92 -2.88 13.54
C GLU A 50 -0.38 -3.71 13.47
N ASP A 51 -1.52 -3.12 13.80
CA ASP A 51 -2.82 -3.80 13.85
C ASP A 51 -3.59 -3.81 12.52
N THR A 52 -3.15 -3.08 11.50
CA THR A 52 -3.84 -3.01 10.19
C THR A 52 -3.11 -3.72 9.07
N PHE A 53 -1.79 -3.92 9.20
CA PHE A 53 -0.94 -4.47 8.15
C PHE A 53 -1.41 -5.85 7.72
N ALA A 54 -1.45 -6.82 8.63
CA ALA A 54 -1.68 -8.23 8.29
C ALA A 54 -3.01 -8.44 7.55
N ARG A 55 -4.09 -7.81 8.03
CA ARG A 55 -5.41 -7.91 7.41
C ARG A 55 -5.45 -7.26 6.04
N THR A 56 -4.86 -6.08 5.89
CA THR A 56 -4.83 -5.36 4.60
C THR A 56 -4.11 -6.20 3.55
N ILE A 57 -2.97 -6.79 3.89
CA ILE A 57 -2.18 -7.62 2.99
C ILE A 57 -2.88 -8.95 2.65
N ALA A 58 -3.50 -9.60 3.63
CA ALA A 58 -4.14 -10.90 3.43
C ALA A 58 -5.49 -10.82 2.70
N GLU A 59 -6.28 -9.77 2.95
CA GLU A 59 -7.65 -9.62 2.40
C GLU A 59 -7.72 -8.71 1.17
N SER A 60 -6.59 -8.20 0.67
CA SER A 60 -6.54 -7.47 -0.61
C SER A 60 -6.20 -8.41 -1.76
N GLU A 61 -7.02 -8.36 -2.81
CA GLU A 61 -6.86 -9.17 -4.01
C GLU A 61 -5.89 -8.51 -5.01
N LEU A 62 -5.83 -7.19 -4.99
CA LEU A 62 -4.88 -6.40 -5.78
C LEU A 62 -3.50 -6.35 -5.13
N PRO A 63 -2.44 -6.07 -5.92
CA PRO A 63 -1.11 -5.85 -5.38
C PRO A 63 -1.08 -4.72 -4.34
N VAL A 64 -0.31 -4.93 -3.28
CA VAL A 64 -0.04 -3.92 -2.25
C VAL A 64 1.46 -3.68 -2.18
N LEU A 65 1.91 -2.47 -2.47
CA LEU A 65 3.29 -2.05 -2.22
C LEU A 65 3.36 -1.34 -0.88
N VAL A 66 4.31 -1.71 -0.03
CA VAL A 66 4.53 -1.08 1.27
C VAL A 66 5.94 -0.52 1.34
N ASP A 67 6.06 0.79 1.56
CA ASP A 67 7.29 1.48 1.94
C ASP A 67 7.48 1.42 3.47
N PHE A 68 8.47 0.66 3.92
CA PHE A 68 8.89 0.59 5.31
C PHE A 68 9.88 1.73 5.58
N TYR A 69 9.48 2.67 6.42
CA TYR A 69 10.19 3.94 6.61
C TYR A 69 10.26 4.37 8.09
N ALA A 70 10.95 5.48 8.36
CA ALA A 70 10.86 6.20 9.63
C ALA A 70 10.98 7.72 9.40
N ASP A 71 10.44 8.55 10.30
CA ASP A 71 10.35 10.00 10.09
C ASP A 71 11.72 10.71 10.12
N TRP A 72 12.69 10.14 10.85
CA TRP A 72 14.05 10.66 10.96
C TRP A 72 14.95 10.24 9.77
N CYS A 73 14.52 9.27 8.96
CA CYS A 73 15.30 8.69 7.88
C CYS A 73 15.41 9.66 6.69
N GLY A 74 16.63 10.18 6.44
CA GLY A 74 16.93 11.07 5.31
C GLY A 74 16.57 10.47 3.94
N PRO A 75 17.08 9.28 3.58
CA PRO A 75 16.73 8.61 2.32
C PRO A 75 15.23 8.35 2.15
N CYS A 76 14.52 8.00 3.23
CA CYS A 76 13.08 7.81 3.19
C CYS A 76 12.35 9.10 2.81
N LYS A 77 12.75 10.25 3.39
CA LYS A 77 12.21 11.57 3.03
C LYS A 77 12.47 11.95 1.56
N MET A 78 13.62 11.54 1.01
CA MET A 78 13.91 11.76 -0.41
C MET A 78 13.04 10.89 -1.34
N MET A 79 12.70 9.67 -0.91
CA MET A 79 11.87 8.75 -1.70
C MET A 79 10.37 9.05 -1.58
N ALA A 80 9.92 9.66 -0.49
CA ALA A 80 8.51 9.91 -0.19
C ALA A 80 7.71 10.57 -1.34
N PRO A 81 8.21 11.61 -2.05
CA PRO A 81 7.49 12.19 -3.18
C PRO A 81 7.27 11.19 -4.33
N SER A 82 8.21 10.28 -4.58
CA SER A 82 8.05 9.22 -5.57
C SER A 82 7.02 8.18 -5.12
N VAL A 83 6.93 7.87 -3.83
CA VAL A 83 5.88 6.99 -3.28
C VAL A 83 4.50 7.66 -3.38
N ASP A 84 4.42 8.97 -3.12
CA ASP A 84 3.20 9.76 -3.30
C ASP A 84 2.72 9.76 -4.76
N GLU A 85 3.63 10.01 -5.71
CA GLU A 85 3.31 10.00 -7.14
C GLU A 85 2.87 8.61 -7.62
N LEU A 86 3.56 7.55 -7.14
CA LEU A 86 3.19 6.18 -7.44
C LEU A 86 1.77 5.86 -6.94
N ALA A 87 1.42 6.27 -5.73
CA ALA A 87 0.10 6.05 -5.16
C ALA A 87 -1.00 6.71 -6.00
N ALA A 88 -0.79 7.96 -6.41
CA ALA A 88 -1.73 8.65 -7.29
C ALA A 88 -1.88 7.93 -8.63
N LYS A 89 -0.75 7.60 -9.29
CA LYS A 89 -0.72 6.98 -10.62
C LYS A 89 -1.37 5.60 -10.68
N TYR A 90 -1.19 4.78 -9.63
CA TYR A 90 -1.70 3.41 -9.57
C TYR A 90 -3.02 3.28 -8.81
N THR A 91 -3.70 4.40 -8.53
CA THR A 91 -5.04 4.39 -7.94
C THR A 91 -5.94 3.43 -8.72
N GLY A 92 -6.52 2.47 -8.01
CA GLY A 92 -7.44 1.48 -8.56
C GLY A 92 -6.79 0.27 -9.25
N GLN A 93 -5.47 0.27 -9.41
CA GLN A 93 -4.69 -0.87 -9.94
C GLN A 93 -3.86 -1.55 -8.84
N ALA A 94 -3.47 -0.82 -7.81
CA ALA A 94 -2.76 -1.32 -6.64
C ALA A 94 -3.06 -0.44 -5.42
N LEU A 95 -2.72 -0.93 -4.24
CA LEU A 95 -2.60 -0.11 -3.04
C LEU A 95 -1.13 0.23 -2.81
N VAL A 96 -0.79 1.52 -2.81
CA VAL A 96 0.51 1.99 -2.34
C VAL A 96 0.34 2.42 -0.89
N ALA A 97 1.16 1.85 -0.03
CA ALA A 97 1.07 1.99 1.42
C ALA A 97 2.43 2.33 2.02
N LYS A 98 2.41 2.83 3.25
CA LYS A 98 3.62 3.07 4.05
C LYS A 98 3.44 2.57 5.46
N LEU A 99 4.52 2.10 6.08
CA LEU A 99 4.54 1.61 7.45
C LEU A 99 5.77 2.18 8.16
N ASN A 100 5.52 2.89 9.26
CA ASN A 100 6.60 3.43 10.09
C ASN A 100 7.18 2.31 10.98
N THR A 101 8.45 1.97 10.80
CA THR A 101 9.10 0.85 11.49
C THR A 101 9.31 1.09 12.99
N ASP A 102 9.36 2.35 13.43
CA ASP A 102 9.46 2.69 14.85
C ASP A 102 8.16 2.37 15.59
N LEU A 103 7.02 2.48 14.90
CA LEU A 103 5.67 2.28 15.44
C LEU A 103 5.16 0.84 15.27
N ALA A 104 5.59 0.15 14.21
CA ALA A 104 5.17 -1.21 13.88
C ALA A 104 6.37 -2.18 13.94
N GLN A 105 6.95 -2.29 15.13
CA GLN A 105 8.19 -3.02 15.38
C GLN A 105 8.04 -4.53 15.19
N GLN A 106 6.91 -5.11 15.57
CA GLN A 106 6.72 -6.57 15.45
C GLN A 106 6.59 -6.95 13.98
N THR A 107 5.75 -6.23 13.23
CA THR A 107 5.62 -6.38 11.77
C THR A 107 6.97 -6.21 11.10
N SER A 108 7.72 -5.15 11.42
CA SER A 108 9.04 -4.89 10.84
C SER A 108 10.03 -6.02 11.11
N ALA A 109 10.04 -6.56 12.33
CA ALA A 109 10.87 -7.70 12.71
C ALA A 109 10.46 -8.99 11.97
N SER A 110 9.16 -9.28 11.87
CA SER A 110 8.63 -10.47 11.17
C SER A 110 8.97 -10.48 9.68
N PHE A 111 9.04 -9.31 9.03
CA PHE A 111 9.47 -9.18 7.64
C PHE A 111 10.98 -9.01 7.45
N GLY A 112 11.75 -9.06 8.54
CA GLY A 112 13.21 -8.96 8.53
C GLY A 112 13.70 -7.62 8.00
N ILE A 113 13.03 -6.52 8.33
CA ILE A 113 13.45 -5.17 7.94
C ILE A 113 14.70 -4.79 8.74
N ARG A 114 15.86 -4.79 8.05
CA ARG A 114 17.17 -4.47 8.64
C ARG A 114 17.70 -3.08 8.26
N GLY A 115 17.04 -2.42 7.32
CA GLY A 115 17.41 -1.10 6.82
C GLY A 115 16.22 -0.45 6.13
N ILE A 116 16.19 0.88 6.19
CA ILE A 116 15.12 1.69 5.62
C ILE A 116 15.68 2.76 4.67
N PRO A 117 14.94 3.13 3.61
CA PRO A 117 13.65 2.56 3.24
C PRO A 117 13.82 1.13 2.70
N THR A 118 12.81 0.29 2.92
CA THR A 118 12.67 -1.00 2.25
C THR A 118 11.28 -1.07 1.67
N THR A 119 11.17 -1.36 0.39
CA THR A 119 9.89 -1.50 -0.30
C THR A 119 9.61 -2.97 -0.55
N ILE A 120 8.41 -3.43 -0.17
CA ILE A 120 7.96 -4.81 -0.42
C ILE A 120 6.65 -4.77 -1.19
N VAL A 121 6.52 -5.61 -2.22
CA VAL A 121 5.29 -5.80 -2.96
C VAL A 121 4.67 -7.14 -2.57
N PHE A 122 3.40 -7.08 -2.21
CA PHE A 122 2.57 -8.22 -1.84
C PHE A 122 1.51 -8.46 -2.91
N LYS A 123 1.20 -9.72 -3.17
CA LYS A 123 0.06 -10.14 -3.99
C LYS A 123 -0.56 -11.38 -3.36
N SER A 124 -1.88 -11.34 -3.14
CA SER A 124 -2.62 -12.44 -2.51
C SER A 124 -1.98 -12.90 -1.20
N GLY A 125 -1.63 -11.93 -0.35
CA GLY A 125 -1.01 -12.17 0.96
C GLY A 125 0.47 -12.60 0.95
N LYS A 126 1.10 -12.73 -0.23
CA LYS A 126 2.49 -13.20 -0.36
C LYS A 126 3.41 -12.11 -0.84
N GLU A 127 4.62 -12.04 -0.28
CA GLU A 127 5.71 -11.23 -0.82
C GLU A 127 6.11 -11.76 -2.20
N VAL A 128 6.12 -10.88 -3.21
CA VAL A 128 6.49 -11.21 -4.60
C VAL A 128 7.69 -10.42 -5.10
N ALA A 129 7.99 -9.28 -4.49
CA ALA A 129 9.19 -8.50 -4.79
C ALA A 129 9.61 -7.67 -3.58
N ARG A 130 10.91 -7.40 -3.46
CA ARG A 130 11.50 -6.58 -2.39
C ARG A 130 12.66 -5.77 -2.96
N GLN A 131 12.80 -4.55 -2.46
CA GLN A 131 13.95 -3.69 -2.70
C GLN A 131 14.33 -2.99 -1.40
N SER A 132 15.62 -3.03 -1.05
CA SER A 132 16.16 -2.25 0.08
C SER A 132 16.95 -1.05 -0.43
N GLY A 133 16.88 0.06 0.29
CA GLY A 133 17.46 1.34 -0.08
C GLY A 133 16.51 2.21 -0.90
N ALA A 134 16.80 3.52 -0.93
CA ALA A 134 16.01 4.48 -1.69
C ALA A 134 16.22 4.26 -3.20
N ILE A 135 15.12 4.27 -3.95
CA ILE A 135 15.10 4.08 -5.40
C ILE A 135 14.21 5.15 -6.06
N PRO A 136 14.45 5.50 -7.34
CA PRO A 136 13.62 6.46 -8.05
C PRO A 136 12.23 5.89 -8.36
N LEU A 137 11.29 6.77 -8.74
CA LEU A 137 9.94 6.40 -9.17
C LEU A 137 9.92 5.28 -10.21
N THR A 138 10.75 5.36 -11.25
CA THR A 138 10.78 4.33 -12.31
C THR A 138 11.07 2.93 -11.77
N ALA A 139 11.98 2.80 -10.80
CA ALA A 139 12.27 1.53 -10.17
C ALA A 139 11.14 1.06 -9.23
N LEU A 140 10.42 1.98 -8.57
CA LEU A 140 9.21 1.64 -7.81
C LEU A 140 8.11 1.10 -8.74
N GLU A 141 7.94 1.70 -9.91
CA GLU A 141 7.00 1.25 -10.94
C GLU A 141 7.34 -0.15 -11.44
N GLU A 142 8.59 -0.39 -11.80
CA GLU A 142 9.07 -1.71 -12.22
C GLU A 142 8.85 -2.76 -11.12
N LEU A 143 9.08 -2.41 -9.86
CA LEU A 143 8.87 -3.31 -8.72
C LEU A 143 7.38 -3.68 -8.58
N LEU A 144 6.49 -2.69 -8.66
CA LEU A 144 5.03 -2.89 -8.55
C LEU A 144 4.48 -3.67 -9.75
N GLN A 145 4.95 -3.38 -10.96
CA GLN A 145 4.50 -4.03 -12.19
C GLN A 145 4.77 -5.55 -12.21
N ARG A 146 5.78 -6.05 -11.48
CA ARG A 146 6.00 -7.50 -11.30
C ARG A 146 4.79 -8.22 -10.68
N ALA A 147 3.97 -7.50 -9.92
CA ALA A 147 2.79 -8.04 -9.28
C ALA A 147 1.49 -7.77 -10.06
N ILE A 148 1.47 -6.75 -10.92
CA ILE A 148 0.30 -6.46 -11.75
C ILE A 148 0.25 -7.50 -12.89
N PRO A 149 -0.86 -8.24 -13.06
CA PRO A 149 -1.00 -9.12 -14.22
C PRO A 149 -0.82 -8.28 -15.49
N SER A 150 0.04 -8.71 -16.41
CA SER A 150 0.07 -8.12 -17.74
C SER A 150 -1.33 -8.26 -18.34
N ALA A 151 -1.90 -7.17 -18.84
CA ALA A 151 -3.17 -7.22 -19.55
C ALA A 151 -2.98 -8.14 -20.76
N ALA A 152 -3.65 -9.30 -20.74
CA ALA A 152 -3.77 -10.17 -21.90
C ALA A 152 -4.79 -9.58 -22.88
#